data_AF-A0AAU9JRB0-F1
#
_entry.id   AF-A0AAU9JRB0-F1
#
_cell.length_a   1.000
_cell.length_b   1.000
_cell.length_c   1.000
_cell.angle_alpha   90.00
_cell.angle_beta   90.00
_cell.angle_gamma   90.00
#
_symmetry.space_group_name_H-M   'P 1'
#
loop_
_entity.id
_entity.type
_entity.pdbx_description
1 polymer ?
#
loop_
_entity_poly.entity_id
_entity_poly.type
_entity_poly.pdbx_seq_one_letter_code
_entity_poly.pdbx_strand_id
1 'polypeptide(L)'
;MPINTYFILYFAKNKIRLNLGKSKETMKNQYEVEWFLRSKLSAKGDFDATDILKKFSGSLEIEGFYSDKLFTVWEAYYCIDVLSDERLARIKLNKAVSMRSTLEGDFQVWKCKILLEEHSIGFYEDISTLYYILQLENIKKKDEILCNKFLDFWAEITSDKPMMAKLQHFSGEISRKLDEVKKGYSDLVKSFPNNIYCHELYGSLLMDILKNNEIGFKLLSRKNGLMSIQKEASKSKFWKFSEINGFLIVSANPELFGTIIYANLPAGQILSQPVSRIIGSKLSSYIPEPFSEQHDKYLKKFLSNCTNPDVEPKMSYFLKNERGYLVGCDFKITLISLVEHIYFFISLNPNVKHREFALVSDYGQIYAYSELFPQIIGNNKISLANQFADKIIPGVECLAMKPLEPLLISINSKEILLVKITHIVLKSSFTFLVLIDDYSEIEAWKRGEDTIQKRENKYKNENNLTNDVKKNKSLSRSPKNHHRLSAFYSVAEIGYTIENEKNKEQENIKTPFTAAESTLAYNAGLGN
;
A
#
# COMPACT_ATOMS: atom_id res chain seq x y z
N MET A 1 -27.83 -22.60 -0.97
CA MET A 1 -26.72 -23.39 -0.38
C MET A 1 -26.31 -24.45 -1.39
N PRO A 2 -25.21 -24.31 -2.15
CA PRO A 2 -24.81 -25.35 -3.07
C PRO A 2 -23.78 -26.29 -2.43
N ILE A 3 -24.21 -27.54 -2.19
CA ILE A 3 -23.51 -28.83 -2.36
C ILE A 3 -22.15 -29.10 -1.64
N ASN A 4 -21.36 -28.11 -1.20
CA ASN A 4 -20.11 -28.37 -0.46
C ASN A 4 -20.33 -28.81 1.00
N THR A 5 -21.54 -28.64 1.53
CA THR A 5 -21.97 -29.27 2.79
C THR A 5 -22.04 -30.81 2.69
N TYR A 6 -22.01 -31.38 1.49
CA TYR A 6 -22.17 -32.81 1.26
C TYR A 6 -20.94 -33.65 1.69
N PHE A 7 -19.73 -33.13 1.54
CA PHE A 7 -18.51 -33.77 2.06
C PHE A 7 -18.39 -33.65 3.58
N ILE A 8 -18.96 -32.58 4.16
CA ILE A 8 -19.04 -32.35 5.60
C ILE A 8 -19.92 -33.41 6.29
N LEU A 9 -20.90 -34.00 5.59
CA LEU A 9 -21.84 -34.98 6.15
C LEU A 9 -21.41 -36.46 5.98
N TYR A 10 -20.69 -36.80 4.90
CA TYR A 10 -20.40 -38.22 4.61
C TYR A 10 -19.32 -38.83 5.51
N PHE A 11 -18.32 -38.05 5.94
CA PHE A 11 -17.28 -38.53 6.88
C PHE A 11 -17.65 -38.37 8.36
N ALA A 12 -18.65 -37.54 8.69
CA ALA A 12 -19.15 -37.35 10.05
C ALA A 12 -19.86 -38.60 10.64
N LYS A 13 -20.08 -39.65 9.83
CA LYS A 13 -20.87 -40.82 10.23
C LYS A 13 -20.06 -42.05 10.66
N ASN A 14 -18.77 -42.18 10.31
CA ASN A 14 -18.12 -43.51 10.32
C ASN A 14 -16.75 -43.66 11.01
N LYS A 15 -16.33 -42.79 11.94
CA LYS A 15 -15.30 -43.21 12.92
C LYS A 15 -15.29 -42.40 14.23
N ILE A 16 -15.97 -42.99 15.22
CA ILE A 16 -15.45 -43.30 16.56
C ILE A 16 -15.02 -42.11 17.44
N ARG A 17 -15.77 -41.81 18.51
CA ARG A 17 -15.61 -42.44 19.85
C ARG A 17 -14.18 -42.32 20.36
N LEU A 18 -13.89 -41.26 21.12
CA LEU A 18 -13.15 -41.28 22.40
C LEU A 18 -12.64 -39.86 22.70
N ASN A 19 -13.22 -39.25 23.74
CA ASN A 19 -12.58 -38.35 24.69
C ASN A 19 -11.86 -37.09 24.14
N LEU A 20 -12.61 -36.01 23.95
CA LEU A 20 -12.05 -34.64 24.01
C LEU A 20 -12.42 -33.96 25.32
N GLY A 21 -11.77 -34.44 26.38
CA GLY A 21 -11.42 -33.66 27.56
C GLY A 21 -9.89 -33.44 27.66
N LYS A 22 -9.15 -33.59 26.55
CA LYS A 22 -7.68 -33.49 26.54
C LYS A 22 -7.20 -32.28 25.74
N SER A 23 -6.12 -31.71 26.25
CA SER A 23 -5.42 -30.48 25.87
C SER A 23 -5.04 -30.42 24.38
N LYS A 24 -4.58 -29.24 23.92
CA LYS A 24 -3.95 -29.02 22.60
C LYS A 24 -2.90 -30.07 22.19
N GLU A 25 -2.42 -30.89 23.12
CA GLU A 25 -1.30 -31.83 22.95
C GLU A 25 -1.67 -33.17 22.27
N THR A 26 -2.95 -33.44 21.98
CA THR A 26 -3.36 -34.76 21.44
C THR A 26 -3.82 -34.79 19.98
N MET A 27 -3.85 -33.67 19.25
CA MET A 27 -4.31 -33.66 17.85
C MET A 27 -3.23 -34.17 16.91
N LYS A 28 -3.48 -35.28 16.23
CA LYS A 28 -2.48 -36.01 15.41
C LYS A 28 -2.54 -35.70 13.92
N ASN A 29 -3.68 -35.21 13.43
CA ASN A 29 -3.87 -34.93 12.00
C ASN A 29 -4.80 -33.73 11.79
N GLN A 30 -4.79 -33.20 10.57
CA GLN A 30 -5.53 -32.00 10.20
C GLN A 30 -7.05 -32.12 10.33
N TYR A 31 -7.58 -33.33 10.12
CA TYR A 31 -9.01 -33.59 10.21
C TYR A 31 -9.51 -33.55 11.66
N GLU A 32 -8.68 -33.92 12.64
CA GLU A 32 -9.01 -33.77 14.06
C GLU A 32 -9.11 -32.30 14.47
N VAL A 33 -8.23 -31.45 13.92
CA VAL A 33 -8.29 -30.00 14.15
C VAL A 33 -9.51 -29.39 13.46
N GLU A 34 -9.77 -29.77 12.21
CA GLU A 34 -10.99 -29.36 11.48
C GLU A 34 -12.24 -29.74 12.25
N TRP A 35 -12.32 -30.97 12.73
CA TRP A 35 -13.47 -31.48 13.47
C TRP A 35 -13.68 -30.70 14.78
N PHE A 36 -12.59 -30.42 15.51
CA PHE A 36 -12.63 -29.58 16.69
C PHE A 36 -13.16 -28.18 16.35
N LEU A 37 -12.64 -27.54 15.31
CA LEU A 37 -13.08 -26.22 14.87
C LEU A 37 -14.53 -26.24 14.39
N ARG A 38 -14.95 -27.26 13.65
CA ARG A 38 -16.31 -27.44 13.16
C ARG A 38 -17.33 -27.46 14.29
N SER A 39 -17.02 -28.15 15.39
CA SER A 39 -17.89 -28.17 16.58
C SER A 39 -18.07 -26.78 17.20
N LYS A 40 -17.04 -25.93 17.12
CA LYS A 40 -17.06 -24.55 17.62
C LYS A 40 -17.75 -23.60 16.64
N LEU A 41 -17.54 -23.78 15.34
CA LEU A 41 -18.15 -23.00 14.26
C LEU A 41 -19.66 -23.25 14.12
N SER A 42 -20.14 -24.44 14.45
CA SER A 42 -21.56 -24.82 14.35
C SER A 42 -22.37 -24.56 15.62
N ALA A 43 -21.72 -24.36 16.76
CA ALA A 43 -22.41 -23.93 17.97
C ALA A 43 -22.95 -22.50 17.75
N LYS A 44 -24.27 -22.31 17.91
CA LYS A 44 -24.99 -21.03 17.74
C LYS A 44 -24.59 -19.93 18.74
N GLY A 45 -23.37 -19.94 19.27
CA GLY A 45 -22.86 -18.89 20.13
C GLY A 45 -22.35 -17.71 19.29
N ASP A 46 -22.47 -16.50 19.84
CA ASP A 46 -21.78 -15.30 19.37
C ASP A 46 -20.27 -15.46 19.56
N PHE A 47 -19.61 -16.28 18.73
CA PHE A 47 -18.16 -16.34 18.73
C PHE A 47 -17.61 -15.07 18.06
N ASP A 48 -16.67 -14.41 18.73
CA ASP A 48 -15.90 -13.31 18.13
C ASP A 48 -15.10 -13.91 16.95
N ALA A 49 -15.45 -13.50 15.72
CA ALA A 49 -14.76 -13.91 14.50
C ALA A 49 -13.24 -13.71 14.60
N THR A 50 -12.82 -12.68 15.32
CA THR A 50 -11.40 -12.38 15.59
C THR A 50 -10.73 -13.50 16.39
N ASP A 51 -11.42 -14.07 17.38
CA ASP A 51 -10.90 -15.16 18.20
C ASP A 51 -10.76 -16.46 17.38
N ILE A 52 -11.73 -16.74 16.50
CA ILE A 52 -11.65 -17.88 15.58
C ILE A 52 -10.46 -17.72 14.64
N LEU A 53 -10.29 -16.57 13.99
CA LEU A 53 -9.15 -16.32 13.09
C LEU A 53 -7.80 -16.39 13.81
N LYS A 54 -7.73 -15.91 15.06
CA LYS A 54 -6.54 -16.05 15.91
C LYS A 54 -6.26 -17.52 16.25
N LYS A 55 -7.29 -18.32 16.51
CA LYS A 55 -7.14 -19.76 16.73
C LYS A 55 -6.65 -20.48 15.49
N PHE A 56 -7.17 -20.17 14.30
CA PHE A 56 -6.63 -20.69 13.04
C PHE A 56 -5.14 -20.31 12.87
N SER A 57 -4.81 -19.04 13.04
CA SER A 57 -3.45 -18.53 12.89
C SER A 57 -2.48 -19.17 13.89
N GLY A 58 -2.88 -19.32 15.16
CA GLY A 58 -2.06 -19.95 16.19
C GLY A 58 -1.97 -21.48 16.09
N SER A 59 -2.91 -22.14 15.40
CA SER A 59 -2.82 -23.59 15.12
C SER A 59 -1.83 -23.89 13.99
N LEU A 60 -1.67 -22.98 13.02
CA LEU A 60 -0.65 -23.10 11.97
C LEU A 60 0.77 -23.06 12.55
N GLU A 61 0.97 -22.38 13.67
CA GLU A 61 2.27 -22.29 14.37
C GLU A 61 2.67 -23.59 15.10
N ILE A 62 1.79 -24.59 15.18
CA ILE A 62 2.10 -25.88 15.80
C ILE A 62 2.95 -26.73 14.83
N GLU A 63 4.10 -27.22 15.32
CA GLU A 63 5.01 -28.07 14.54
C GLU A 63 4.27 -29.27 13.93
N GLY A 64 4.46 -29.48 12.62
CA GLY A 64 3.82 -30.56 11.85
C GLY A 64 2.63 -30.13 10.99
N PHE A 65 1.94 -29.03 11.32
CA PHE A 65 0.79 -28.53 10.54
C PHE A 65 1.12 -27.35 9.63
N TYR A 66 2.27 -26.70 9.84
CA TYR A 66 2.71 -25.52 9.09
C TYR A 66 2.80 -25.74 7.56
N SER A 67 2.96 -26.99 7.11
CA SER A 67 3.12 -27.30 5.68
C SER A 67 1.83 -27.66 4.94
N ASP A 68 0.68 -27.79 5.60
CA ASP A 68 -0.55 -28.27 4.94
C ASP A 68 -1.42 -27.11 4.41
N LYS A 69 -1.65 -27.12 3.09
CA LYS A 69 -2.47 -26.11 2.38
C LYS A 69 -3.93 -26.14 2.82
N LEU A 70 -4.45 -27.27 3.30
CA LEU A 70 -5.87 -27.41 3.63
C LEU A 70 -6.34 -26.49 4.76
N PHE A 71 -5.50 -26.23 5.77
CA PHE A 71 -5.82 -25.27 6.82
C PHE A 71 -6.04 -23.87 6.28
N THR A 72 -5.15 -23.45 5.38
CA THR A 72 -5.23 -22.16 4.73
C THR A 72 -6.48 -22.05 3.86
N VAL A 73 -6.83 -23.14 3.17
CA VAL A 73 -8.07 -23.22 2.37
C VAL A 73 -9.31 -23.13 3.27
N TRP A 74 -9.33 -23.82 4.41
CA TRP A 74 -10.44 -23.72 5.37
C TRP A 74 -10.58 -22.32 5.98
N GLU A 75 -9.46 -21.69 6.32
CA GLU A 75 -9.45 -20.30 6.81
C GLU A 75 -10.01 -19.35 5.74
N ALA A 76 -9.65 -19.55 4.47
CA ALA A 76 -10.20 -18.78 3.35
C ALA A 76 -11.70 -19.01 3.17
N TYR A 77 -12.18 -20.27 3.19
CA TYR A 77 -13.62 -20.57 3.11
C TYR A 77 -14.40 -19.96 4.28
N TYR A 78 -13.86 -19.98 5.49
CA TYR A 78 -14.47 -19.31 6.63
C TYR A 78 -14.64 -17.80 6.38
N CYS A 79 -13.62 -17.14 5.83
CA CYS A 79 -13.71 -15.73 5.48
C CYS A 79 -14.78 -15.46 4.41
N ILE A 80 -14.92 -16.34 3.42
CA ILE A 80 -15.92 -16.22 2.34
C ILE A 80 -17.33 -16.47 2.85
N ASP A 81 -17.57 -17.64 3.44
CA ASP A 81 -18.91 -18.14 3.72
C ASP A 81 -19.51 -17.54 5.00
N VAL A 82 -18.66 -17.28 6.01
CA VAL A 82 -19.10 -16.77 7.32
C VAL A 82 -18.91 -15.27 7.42
N LEU A 83 -17.72 -14.77 7.12
CA LEU A 83 -17.41 -13.33 7.27
C LEU A 83 -17.87 -12.50 6.07
N SER A 84 -18.11 -13.14 4.91
CA SER A 84 -18.33 -12.44 3.64
C SER A 84 -17.19 -11.47 3.29
N ASP A 85 -15.98 -11.77 3.76
CA ASP A 85 -14.77 -10.96 3.53
C ASP A 85 -13.83 -11.69 2.56
N GLU A 86 -14.06 -11.43 1.27
CA GLU A 86 -13.29 -12.00 0.17
C GLU A 86 -11.85 -11.47 0.14
N ARG A 87 -11.61 -10.25 0.62
CA ARG A 87 -10.26 -9.66 0.66
C ARG A 87 -9.41 -10.43 1.66
N LEU A 88 -9.94 -10.63 2.87
CA LEU A 88 -9.28 -11.45 3.88
C LEU A 88 -9.10 -12.88 3.39
N ALA A 89 -10.11 -13.47 2.75
CA ALA A 89 -10.01 -14.82 2.18
C ALA A 89 -8.83 -14.96 1.19
N ARG A 90 -8.65 -13.98 0.29
CA ARG A 90 -7.51 -13.95 -0.65
C ARG A 90 -6.17 -13.89 0.09
N ILE A 91 -6.06 -13.03 1.10
CA ILE A 91 -4.85 -12.90 1.93
C ILE A 91 -4.53 -14.21 2.66
N LYS A 92 -5.56 -14.87 3.21
CA LYS A 92 -5.38 -16.18 3.86
C LYS A 92 -4.92 -17.20 2.83
N LEU A 93 -5.66 -17.35 1.73
CA LEU A 93 -5.35 -18.33 0.67
C LEU A 93 -3.93 -18.19 0.12
N ASN A 94 -3.41 -16.97 0.01
CA ASN A 94 -2.06 -16.69 -0.47
C ASN A 94 -0.95 -17.38 0.36
N LYS A 95 -1.17 -17.60 1.67
CA LYS A 95 -0.20 -18.32 2.51
C LYS A 95 0.13 -19.72 1.96
N ALA A 96 -0.80 -20.34 1.22
CA ALA A 96 -0.63 -21.65 0.60
C ALA A 96 0.45 -21.69 -0.50
N VAL A 97 0.87 -20.53 -1.05
CA VAL A 97 1.93 -20.45 -2.06
C VAL A 97 3.27 -20.95 -1.52
N SER A 98 3.58 -20.60 -0.27
CA SER A 98 4.82 -21.01 0.41
C SER A 98 4.78 -22.41 1.04
N MET A 99 3.64 -23.11 0.96
CA MET A 99 3.41 -24.39 1.62
C MET A 99 3.69 -25.57 0.69
N ARG A 100 3.93 -26.76 1.27
CA ARG A 100 4.23 -27.98 0.52
C ARG A 100 3.05 -28.34 -0.39
N SER A 101 3.35 -28.56 -1.67
CA SER A 101 2.37 -28.97 -2.67
C SER A 101 1.93 -30.43 -2.48
N THR A 102 0.62 -30.64 -2.54
CA THR A 102 -0.03 -31.95 -2.57
C THR A 102 -1.17 -31.86 -3.57
N LEU A 103 -1.48 -32.95 -4.28
CA LEU A 103 -2.55 -32.93 -5.29
C LEU A 103 -3.89 -32.46 -4.70
N GLU A 104 -4.24 -32.94 -3.50
CA GLU A 104 -5.45 -32.54 -2.80
C GLU A 104 -5.41 -31.06 -2.40
N GLY A 105 -4.32 -30.62 -1.75
CA GLY A 105 -4.17 -29.23 -1.32
C GLY A 105 -4.20 -28.24 -2.49
N ASP A 106 -3.48 -28.55 -3.57
CA ASP A 106 -3.41 -27.72 -4.77
C ASP A 106 -4.75 -27.65 -5.49
N PHE A 107 -5.46 -28.78 -5.57
CA PHE A 107 -6.80 -28.82 -6.14
C PHE A 107 -7.81 -27.97 -5.33
N GLN A 108 -7.72 -28.02 -4.01
CA GLN A 108 -8.58 -27.22 -3.13
C GLN A 108 -8.23 -25.73 -3.19
N VAL A 109 -6.94 -25.37 -3.27
CA VAL A 109 -6.50 -23.99 -3.52
C VAL A 109 -7.04 -23.49 -4.85
N TRP A 110 -6.91 -24.28 -5.92
CA TRP A 110 -7.43 -23.94 -7.24
C TRP A 110 -8.95 -23.71 -7.21
N LYS A 111 -9.72 -24.61 -6.59
CA LYS A 111 -11.17 -24.42 -6.41
C LYS A 111 -11.52 -23.14 -5.67
N CYS A 112 -10.80 -22.85 -4.58
CA CYS A 112 -11.02 -21.64 -3.79
C CYS A 112 -10.68 -20.38 -4.60
N LYS A 113 -9.60 -20.40 -5.41
CA LYS A 113 -9.24 -19.32 -6.33
C LYS A 113 -10.35 -19.05 -7.36
N ILE A 114 -10.86 -20.09 -8.04
CA ILE A 114 -11.97 -19.95 -8.99
C ILE A 114 -13.19 -19.31 -8.31
N LEU A 115 -13.54 -19.78 -7.12
CA LEU A 115 -14.67 -19.24 -6.37
C LEU A 115 -14.47 -17.74 -6.04
N LEU A 116 -13.27 -17.34 -5.63
CA LEU A 116 -12.96 -15.93 -5.38
C LEU A 116 -13.00 -15.11 -6.67
N GLU A 117 -12.51 -15.63 -7.79
CA GLU A 117 -12.54 -14.94 -9.10
C GLU A 117 -13.97 -14.71 -9.60
N GLU A 118 -14.87 -15.67 -9.45
CA GLU A 118 -16.28 -15.53 -9.81
C GLU A 118 -17.00 -14.42 -9.02
N HIS A 119 -16.53 -14.12 -7.80
CA HIS A 119 -17.21 -13.24 -6.87
C HIS A 119 -16.69 -11.79 -6.86
N SER A 120 -15.40 -11.49 -7.09
CA SER A 120 -14.79 -10.40 -6.29
C SER A 120 -14.02 -9.27 -6.98
N ILE A 121 -13.87 -9.21 -8.31
CA ILE A 121 -12.95 -8.20 -8.89
C ILE A 121 -13.61 -6.81 -9.03
N GLY A 122 -14.94 -6.73 -9.10
CA GLY A 122 -15.67 -5.46 -9.23
C GLY A 122 -15.99 -4.74 -7.91
N PHE A 123 -15.83 -5.38 -6.76
CA PHE A 123 -16.33 -4.84 -5.48
C PHE A 123 -15.35 -3.93 -4.75
N TYR A 124 -14.05 -4.12 -4.96
CA TYR A 124 -13.01 -3.44 -4.19
C TYR A 124 -12.21 -2.48 -5.08
N GLU A 125 -12.35 -1.19 -4.79
CA GLU A 125 -11.68 -0.10 -5.53
C GLU A 125 -10.14 -0.24 -5.47
N ASP A 126 -9.58 -0.65 -4.34
CA ASP A 126 -8.16 -0.89 -4.13
C ASP A 126 -7.61 -2.02 -4.99
N ILE A 127 -8.32 -3.16 -5.07
CA ILE A 127 -7.94 -4.29 -5.94
C ILE A 127 -8.04 -3.86 -7.41
N SER A 128 -9.13 -3.18 -7.78
CA SER A 128 -9.32 -2.63 -9.12
C SER A 128 -8.20 -1.65 -9.50
N THR A 129 -7.78 -0.80 -8.57
CA THR A 129 -6.70 0.17 -8.77
C THR A 129 -5.36 -0.52 -8.95
N LEU A 130 -5.04 -1.51 -8.10
CA LEU A 130 -3.81 -2.30 -8.23
C LEU A 130 -3.76 -3.04 -9.57
N TYR A 131 -4.87 -3.69 -9.96
CA TYR A 131 -4.98 -4.36 -11.25
C TYR A 131 -4.78 -3.38 -12.42
N TYR A 132 -5.43 -2.21 -12.33
CA TYR A 132 -5.25 -1.13 -13.30
C TYR A 132 -3.79 -0.72 -13.45
N ILE A 133 -3.08 -0.49 -12.34
CA ILE A 133 -1.67 -0.08 -12.34
C ILE A 133 -0.81 -1.15 -13.01
N LEU A 134 -0.99 -2.43 -12.66
CA LEU A 134 -0.22 -3.51 -13.28
C LEU A 134 -0.46 -3.61 -14.79
N GLN A 135 -1.71 -3.46 -15.23
CA GLN A 135 -2.05 -3.43 -16.66
C GLN A 135 -1.42 -2.23 -17.37
N LEU A 136 -1.51 -1.05 -16.76
CA LEU A 136 -0.95 0.17 -17.29
C LEU A 136 0.58 0.07 -17.45
N GLU A 137 1.29 -0.39 -16.42
CA GLU A 137 2.75 -0.53 -16.46
C GLU A 137 3.19 -1.50 -17.58
N ASN A 138 2.45 -2.60 -17.78
CA ASN A 138 2.70 -3.48 -18.92
C ASN A 138 2.51 -2.79 -20.28
N ILE A 139 1.45 -2.00 -20.42
CA ILE A 139 1.19 -1.27 -21.66
C ILE A 139 2.28 -0.21 -21.87
N LYS A 140 2.69 0.50 -20.82
CA LYS A 140 3.80 1.48 -20.88
C LYS A 140 5.11 0.85 -21.32
N LYS A 141 5.45 -0.35 -20.84
CA LYS A 141 6.64 -1.08 -21.32
C LYS A 141 6.56 -1.38 -22.81
N LYS A 142 5.40 -1.80 -23.30
CA LYS A 142 5.19 -2.03 -24.75
C LYS A 142 5.27 -0.74 -25.55
N ASP A 143 4.75 0.35 -24.99
CA ASP A 143 4.80 1.69 -25.58
C ASP A 143 6.23 2.23 -25.63
N GLU A 144 7.04 2.00 -24.61
CA GLU A 144 8.46 2.33 -24.58
C GLU A 144 9.23 1.55 -25.66
N ILE A 145 8.99 0.23 -25.78
CA ILE A 145 9.56 -0.59 -26.86
C ILE A 145 9.16 -0.04 -28.24
N LEU A 146 7.90 0.37 -28.40
CA LEU A 146 7.41 1.00 -29.62
C LEU A 146 8.15 2.32 -29.91
N CYS A 147 8.34 3.18 -28.90
CA CYS A 147 9.09 4.43 -29.03
C CYS A 147 10.53 4.17 -29.47
N ASN A 148 11.21 3.17 -28.87
CA ASN A 148 12.56 2.79 -29.29
C ASN A 148 12.61 2.34 -30.75
N LYS A 149 11.60 1.59 -31.21
CA LYS A 149 11.50 1.20 -32.63
C LYS A 149 11.26 2.37 -33.56
N PHE A 150 10.52 3.38 -33.14
CA PHE A 150 10.42 4.63 -33.89
C PHE A 150 11.78 5.33 -33.98
N LEU A 151 12.53 5.42 -32.88
CA LEU A 151 13.87 6.02 -32.89
C LEU A 151 14.81 5.27 -33.83
N ASP A 152 14.82 3.93 -33.81
CA ASP A 152 15.62 3.11 -34.73
C ASP A 152 15.26 3.39 -36.19
N PHE A 153 13.97 3.48 -36.51
CA PHE A 153 13.49 3.80 -37.85
C PHE A 153 13.94 5.20 -38.30
N TRP A 154 13.81 6.21 -37.44
CA TRP A 154 14.25 7.57 -37.75
C TRP A 154 15.77 7.68 -37.90
N ALA A 155 16.52 6.97 -37.07
CA ALA A 155 17.98 6.90 -37.18
C ALA A 155 18.41 6.27 -38.52
N GLU A 156 17.72 5.23 -38.98
CA GLU A 156 18.01 4.63 -40.29
C GLU A 156 17.63 5.57 -41.45
N ILE A 157 16.49 6.28 -41.38
CA ILE A 157 16.10 7.28 -42.39
C ILE A 157 17.13 8.40 -42.51
N THR A 158 17.66 8.84 -41.37
CA THR A 158 18.60 9.96 -41.30
C THR A 158 20.07 9.54 -41.48
N SER A 159 20.33 8.25 -41.66
CA SER A 159 21.67 7.75 -41.93
C SER A 159 22.17 8.18 -43.32
N ASP A 160 23.49 8.22 -43.51
CA ASP A 160 24.11 8.59 -44.79
C ASP A 160 23.73 7.64 -45.95
N LYS A 161 23.37 6.39 -45.63
CA LYS A 161 23.04 5.32 -46.59
C LYS A 161 21.85 4.50 -46.11
N PRO A 162 20.63 5.05 -46.16
CA PRO A 162 19.44 4.38 -45.66
C PRO A 162 19.16 3.10 -46.45
N MET A 163 18.99 1.98 -45.75
CA MET A 163 18.68 0.69 -46.34
C MET A 163 17.17 0.45 -46.35
N MET A 164 16.57 0.44 -47.54
CA MET A 164 15.12 0.25 -47.69
C MET A 164 14.59 -1.04 -47.02
N ALA A 165 15.36 -2.13 -47.07
CA ALA A 165 14.99 -3.39 -46.43
C ALA A 165 14.86 -3.28 -44.90
N LYS A 166 15.75 -2.51 -44.25
CA LYS A 166 15.67 -2.25 -42.81
C LYS A 166 14.48 -1.35 -42.47
N LEU A 167 14.25 -0.32 -43.27
CA LEU A 167 13.09 0.56 -43.09
C LEU A 167 11.77 -0.22 -43.21
N GLN A 168 11.67 -1.14 -44.17
CA GLN A 168 10.51 -2.03 -44.30
C GLN A 168 10.36 -2.95 -43.09
N HIS A 169 11.46 -3.53 -42.61
CA HIS A 169 11.45 -4.35 -41.40
C HIS A 169 10.95 -3.58 -40.18
N PHE A 170 11.56 -2.42 -39.89
CA PHE A 170 11.14 -1.55 -38.80
C PHE A 170 9.69 -1.10 -38.94
N SER A 171 9.25 -0.72 -40.14
CA SER A 171 7.85 -0.35 -40.40
C SER A 171 6.88 -1.49 -40.05
N GLY A 172 7.23 -2.74 -40.39
CA GLY A 172 6.43 -3.92 -40.02
C GLY A 172 6.40 -4.14 -38.51
N GLU A 173 7.54 -4.01 -37.83
CA GLU A 173 7.62 -4.13 -36.37
C GLU A 173 6.80 -3.04 -35.66
N ILE A 174 6.95 -1.79 -36.08
CA ILE A 174 6.21 -0.63 -35.57
C ILE A 174 4.71 -0.86 -35.73
N SER A 175 4.24 -1.25 -36.92
CA SER A 175 2.81 -1.47 -37.15
C SER A 175 2.23 -2.51 -36.18
N ARG A 176 2.91 -3.65 -36.02
CA ARG A 176 2.48 -4.70 -35.09
C ARG A 176 2.47 -4.20 -33.64
N LYS A 177 3.53 -3.53 -33.19
CA LYS A 177 3.65 -3.03 -31.81
C LYS A 177 2.65 -1.92 -31.52
N LEU A 178 2.39 -1.06 -32.49
CA LEU A 178 1.39 -0.01 -32.42
C LEU A 178 -0.02 -0.58 -32.25
N ASP A 179 -0.35 -1.65 -32.97
CA ASP A 179 -1.63 -2.35 -32.79
C ASP A 179 -1.75 -3.00 -31.40
N GLU A 180 -0.67 -3.60 -30.89
CA GLU A 180 -0.62 -4.14 -29.52
C GLU A 180 -0.86 -3.06 -28.45
N VAL A 181 -0.18 -1.92 -28.57
CA VAL A 181 -0.29 -0.78 -27.63
C VAL A 181 -1.68 -0.15 -27.71
N LYS A 182 -2.18 0.10 -28.92
CA LYS A 182 -3.53 0.63 -29.17
C LYS A 182 -4.61 -0.28 -28.58
N LYS A 183 -4.50 -1.60 -28.81
CA LYS A 183 -5.42 -2.58 -28.22
C LYS A 183 -5.33 -2.56 -26.70
N GLY A 184 -4.12 -2.54 -26.14
CA GLY A 184 -3.89 -2.46 -24.70
C GLY A 184 -4.60 -1.26 -24.06
N TYR A 185 -4.37 -0.05 -24.57
CA TYR A 185 -5.03 1.16 -24.06
C TYR A 185 -6.55 1.14 -24.26
N SER A 186 -7.04 0.65 -25.40
CA SER A 186 -8.47 0.48 -25.66
C SER A 186 -9.13 -0.44 -24.63
N ASP A 187 -8.50 -1.57 -24.35
CA ASP A 187 -9.00 -2.54 -23.36
C ASP A 187 -8.92 -1.97 -21.93
N LEU A 188 -7.91 -1.16 -21.63
CA LEU A 188 -7.77 -0.44 -20.36
C LEU A 188 -8.91 0.56 -20.16
N VAL A 189 -9.21 1.40 -21.16
CA VAL A 189 -10.32 2.37 -21.12
C VAL A 189 -11.68 1.69 -20.99
N LYS A 190 -11.88 0.54 -21.66
CA LYS A 190 -13.11 -0.26 -21.51
C LYS A 190 -13.24 -0.86 -20.11
N SER A 191 -12.12 -1.28 -19.51
CA SER A 191 -12.09 -1.90 -18.18
C SER A 191 -12.23 -0.86 -17.06
N PHE A 192 -11.70 0.35 -17.27
CA PHE A 192 -11.66 1.43 -16.28
C PHE A 192 -12.23 2.74 -16.87
N PRO A 193 -13.53 2.79 -17.20
CA PRO A 193 -14.14 3.88 -17.96
C PRO A 193 -14.22 5.23 -17.24
N ASN A 194 -13.90 5.27 -15.95
CA ASN A 194 -13.89 6.47 -15.11
C ASN A 194 -12.47 6.93 -14.74
N ASN A 195 -11.44 6.24 -15.23
CA ASN A 195 -10.05 6.60 -14.95
C ASN A 195 -9.59 7.72 -15.90
N ILE A 196 -9.37 8.91 -15.36
CA ILE A 196 -8.97 10.13 -16.08
C ILE A 196 -7.66 9.91 -16.84
N TYR A 197 -6.66 9.33 -16.17
CA TYR A 197 -5.31 9.16 -16.73
C TYR A 197 -5.29 8.20 -17.94
N CYS A 198 -6.14 7.17 -17.96
CA CYS A 198 -6.29 6.29 -19.13
C CYS A 198 -6.78 7.04 -20.37
N HIS A 199 -7.76 7.91 -20.19
CA HIS A 199 -8.35 8.68 -21.28
C HIS A 199 -7.35 9.68 -21.84
N GLU A 200 -6.52 10.25 -20.99
CA GLU A 200 -5.43 11.15 -21.36
C GLU A 200 -4.35 10.46 -22.18
N LEU A 201 -3.80 9.35 -21.68
CA LEU A 201 -2.75 8.61 -22.39
C LEU A 201 -3.25 8.07 -23.73
N TYR A 202 -4.45 7.47 -23.76
CA TYR A 202 -4.96 6.92 -25.01
C TYR A 202 -5.40 8.02 -25.99
N GLY A 203 -6.01 9.09 -25.49
CA GLY A 203 -6.43 10.23 -26.30
C GLY A 203 -5.25 10.94 -26.97
N SER A 204 -4.16 11.18 -26.22
CA SER A 204 -2.93 11.78 -26.75
C SER A 204 -2.25 10.87 -27.77
N LEU A 205 -2.08 9.57 -27.49
CA LEU A 205 -1.57 8.61 -28.49
C LEU A 205 -2.36 8.66 -29.81
N LEU A 206 -3.70 8.72 -29.73
CA LEU A 206 -4.56 8.77 -30.90
C LEU A 206 -4.42 10.07 -31.69
N MET A 207 -4.31 11.22 -31.03
CA MET A 207 -4.18 12.52 -31.69
C MET A 207 -2.76 12.80 -32.19
N ASP A 208 -1.78 12.57 -31.34
CA ASP A 208 -0.42 13.06 -31.56
C ASP A 208 0.37 12.13 -32.47
N ILE A 209 0.19 10.82 -32.31
CA ILE A 209 0.91 9.81 -33.08
C ILE A 209 0.05 9.26 -34.22
N LEU A 210 -1.17 8.81 -33.92
CA LEU A 210 -2.03 8.14 -34.91
C LEU A 210 -2.88 9.09 -35.77
N LYS A 211 -2.90 10.39 -35.44
CA LYS A 211 -3.70 11.43 -36.12
C LYS A 211 -5.19 11.10 -36.25
N ASN A 212 -5.72 10.25 -35.37
CA ASN A 212 -7.14 9.96 -35.24
C ASN A 212 -7.80 10.97 -34.30
N ASN A 213 -7.95 12.19 -34.80
CA ASN A 213 -8.40 13.33 -34.01
C ASN A 213 -9.81 13.15 -33.44
N GLU A 214 -10.72 12.48 -34.15
CA GLU A 214 -12.10 12.30 -33.71
C GLU A 214 -12.21 11.46 -32.44
N ILE A 215 -11.58 10.27 -32.43
CA ILE A 215 -11.63 9.37 -31.27
C ILE A 215 -10.80 9.96 -30.12
N GLY A 216 -9.64 10.52 -30.43
CA GLY A 216 -8.78 11.14 -29.43
C GLY A 216 -9.48 12.32 -28.72
N PHE A 217 -10.09 13.22 -29.49
CA PHE A 217 -10.86 14.34 -28.94
C PHE A 217 -12.04 13.89 -28.08
N LYS A 218 -12.74 12.82 -28.49
CA LYS A 218 -13.83 12.23 -27.71
C LYS A 218 -13.36 11.72 -26.34
N LEU A 219 -12.20 11.07 -26.28
CA LEU A 219 -11.61 10.58 -25.04
C LEU A 219 -11.16 11.74 -24.15
N LEU A 220 -10.51 12.76 -24.71
CA LEU A 220 -10.08 13.95 -23.96
C LEU A 220 -11.28 14.79 -23.48
N SER A 221 -12.35 14.87 -24.25
CA SER A 221 -13.60 15.52 -23.82
C SER A 221 -14.23 14.76 -22.64
N ARG A 222 -14.21 13.42 -22.68
CA ARG A 222 -14.66 12.59 -21.57
C ARG A 222 -13.79 12.76 -20.33
N LYS A 223 -12.46 12.90 -20.49
CA LYS A 223 -11.52 13.24 -19.40
C LYS A 223 -12.00 14.50 -18.67
N ASN A 224 -12.28 15.56 -19.41
CA ASN A 224 -12.69 16.85 -18.84
C ASN A 224 -14.03 16.74 -18.09
N GLY A 225 -14.99 15.97 -18.62
CA GLY A 225 -16.25 15.70 -17.91
C GLY A 225 -16.08 14.91 -16.60
N LEU A 226 -15.16 13.93 -16.59
CA LEU A 226 -14.83 13.18 -15.38
C LEU A 226 -14.13 14.06 -14.33
N MET A 227 -13.24 14.96 -14.75
CA MET A 227 -12.58 15.92 -13.84
C MET A 227 -13.59 16.78 -13.07
N SER A 228 -14.65 17.28 -13.74
CA SER A 228 -15.70 18.05 -13.05
C SER A 228 -16.44 17.23 -12.00
N ILE A 229 -16.83 15.99 -12.33
CA ILE A 229 -17.52 15.08 -11.39
C ILE A 229 -16.61 14.75 -10.20
N GLN A 230 -15.32 14.56 -10.48
CA GLN A 230 -14.36 14.18 -9.45
C GLN A 230 -14.11 15.30 -8.45
N LYS A 231 -14.08 16.56 -8.87
CA LYS A 231 -13.97 17.71 -7.94
C LYS A 231 -15.08 17.69 -6.88
N GLU A 232 -16.27 17.22 -7.23
CA GLU A 232 -17.39 17.08 -6.30
C GLU A 232 -17.28 15.82 -5.41
N ALA A 233 -16.82 14.70 -5.97
CA ALA A 233 -16.62 13.43 -5.26
C ALA A 233 -15.41 13.44 -4.31
N SER A 234 -14.47 14.37 -4.49
CA SER A 234 -13.24 14.54 -3.70
C SER A 234 -13.47 14.89 -2.22
N LYS A 235 -14.74 15.02 -1.78
CA LYS A 235 -15.07 15.16 -0.36
C LYS A 235 -14.72 13.90 0.47
N SER A 236 -14.55 12.74 -0.17
CA SER A 236 -14.03 11.54 0.51
C SER A 236 -12.52 11.63 0.71
N LYS A 237 -12.06 11.53 1.96
CA LYS A 237 -10.65 11.71 2.36
C LYS A 237 -9.65 10.79 1.65
N PHE A 238 -10.06 9.63 1.14
CA PHE A 238 -9.13 8.64 0.57
C PHE A 238 -9.55 8.12 -0.80
N TRP A 239 -10.28 8.92 -1.57
CA TRP A 239 -10.59 8.59 -2.96
C TRP A 239 -9.30 8.35 -3.75
N LYS A 240 -9.12 7.16 -4.33
CA LYS A 240 -7.82 6.72 -4.85
C LYS A 240 -7.44 7.34 -6.18
N PHE A 241 -8.44 7.82 -6.92
CA PHE A 241 -8.21 8.54 -8.17
C PHE A 241 -8.06 10.05 -7.96
N SER A 242 -8.12 10.54 -6.72
CA SER A 242 -7.90 11.95 -6.39
C SER A 242 -6.53 12.42 -6.85
N GLU A 243 -6.47 13.60 -7.46
CA GLU A 243 -5.21 14.27 -7.83
C GLU A 243 -4.42 14.73 -6.59
N ILE A 244 -5.04 14.75 -5.40
CA ILE A 244 -4.43 15.21 -4.15
C ILE A 244 -3.92 14.03 -3.32
N ASN A 245 -4.55 12.86 -3.43
CA ASN A 245 -4.20 11.72 -2.58
C ASN A 245 -3.00 10.98 -3.16
N GLY A 246 -1.97 10.85 -2.33
CA GLY A 246 -0.86 9.95 -2.61
C GLY A 246 -1.30 8.50 -2.44
N PHE A 247 -0.65 7.58 -3.14
CA PHE A 247 -0.67 6.19 -2.73
C PHE A 247 0.65 5.50 -3.05
N LEU A 248 1.00 4.55 -2.19
CA LEU A 248 2.17 3.69 -2.29
C LEU A 248 1.69 2.24 -2.37
N ILE A 249 2.38 1.43 -3.16
CA ILE A 249 2.23 -0.02 -3.11
C ILE A 249 3.56 -0.58 -2.60
N VAL A 250 3.49 -1.32 -1.50
CA VAL A 250 4.65 -1.90 -0.83
C VAL A 250 4.54 -3.42 -0.88
N SER A 251 5.61 -4.08 -1.31
CA SER A 251 5.64 -5.53 -1.44
C SER A 251 5.66 -6.19 -0.06
N ALA A 252 4.82 -7.21 0.12
CA ALA A 252 4.87 -8.12 1.27
C ALA A 252 5.52 -9.47 0.88
N ASN A 253 6.09 -9.58 -0.32
CA ASN A 253 6.85 -10.75 -0.74
C ASN A 253 8.14 -10.89 0.09
N PRO A 254 8.60 -12.11 0.43
CA PRO A 254 9.79 -12.29 1.26
C PRO A 254 11.06 -11.61 0.73
N GLU A 255 11.29 -11.67 -0.58
CA GLU A 255 12.49 -11.12 -1.24
C GLU A 255 12.53 -9.59 -1.20
N LEU A 256 11.38 -8.95 -1.45
CA LEU A 256 11.22 -7.50 -1.53
C LEU A 256 10.42 -6.94 -0.35
N PHE A 257 10.45 -7.61 0.80
CA PHE A 257 9.56 -7.29 1.92
C PHE A 257 9.76 -5.84 2.39
N GLY A 258 8.67 -5.07 2.42
CA GLY A 258 8.70 -3.67 2.83
C GLY A 258 9.28 -2.73 1.77
N THR A 259 9.63 -3.20 0.57
CA THR A 259 10.10 -2.35 -0.53
C THR A 259 8.90 -1.71 -1.27
N ILE A 260 8.98 -0.40 -1.53
CA ILE A 260 7.96 0.32 -2.29
C ILE A 260 8.13 -0.01 -3.78
N ILE A 261 7.15 -0.65 -4.39
CA ILE A 261 7.20 -1.06 -5.80
C ILE A 261 6.56 -0.04 -6.75
N TYR A 262 5.68 0.80 -6.21
CA TYR A 262 4.98 1.85 -6.94
C TYR A 262 4.66 3.03 -6.03
N ALA A 263 4.73 4.23 -6.58
CA ALA A 263 4.23 5.46 -5.97
C ALA A 263 3.65 6.37 -7.07
N ASN A 264 2.54 7.06 -6.78
CA ASN A 264 2.01 8.07 -7.69
C ASN A 264 2.67 9.44 -7.49
N LEU A 265 2.45 10.37 -8.42
CA LEU A 265 3.00 11.72 -8.35
C LEU A 265 2.60 12.48 -7.05
N PRO A 266 1.32 12.47 -6.62
CA PRO A 266 0.95 13.07 -5.34
C PRO A 266 1.69 12.49 -4.13
N ALA A 267 1.99 11.18 -4.08
CA ALA A 267 2.82 10.63 -3.01
C ALA A 267 4.25 11.22 -3.01
N GLY A 268 4.82 11.47 -4.20
CA GLY A 268 6.08 12.20 -4.35
C GLY A 268 6.01 13.62 -3.82
N GLN A 269 4.93 14.34 -4.13
CA GLN A 269 4.69 15.70 -3.64
C GLN A 269 4.54 15.74 -2.11
N ILE A 270 3.73 14.84 -1.54
CA ILE A 270 3.54 14.72 -0.08
C ILE A 270 4.89 14.46 0.59
N LEU A 271 5.64 13.46 0.11
CA LEU A 271 6.95 13.11 0.67
C LEU A 271 8.07 14.06 0.25
N SER A 272 7.76 15.12 -0.50
CA SER A 272 8.71 16.14 -0.96
C SER A 272 9.94 15.58 -1.69
N GLN A 273 9.72 14.58 -2.55
CA GLN A 273 10.80 13.89 -3.28
C GLN A 273 10.31 13.30 -4.61
N PRO A 274 11.20 13.11 -5.60
CA PRO A 274 10.82 12.51 -6.87
C PRO A 274 10.39 11.04 -6.69
N VAL A 275 9.35 10.63 -7.43
CA VAL A 275 8.80 9.27 -7.41
C VAL A 275 9.85 8.20 -7.71
N SER A 276 10.82 8.51 -8.58
CA SER A 276 11.93 7.61 -8.92
C SER A 276 12.83 7.26 -7.73
N ARG A 277 12.93 8.13 -6.71
CA ARG A 277 13.65 7.83 -5.46
C ARG A 277 12.79 7.06 -4.45
N ILE A 278 11.47 7.21 -4.54
CA ILE A 278 10.52 6.47 -3.70
C ILE A 278 10.52 4.99 -4.10
N ILE A 279 10.38 4.73 -5.39
CA ILE A 279 10.29 3.36 -5.91
C ILE A 279 11.63 2.66 -5.67
N GLY A 280 11.59 1.46 -5.11
CA GLY A 280 12.75 0.66 -4.75
C GLY A 280 13.30 0.91 -3.34
N SER A 281 12.88 1.99 -2.67
CA SER A 281 13.27 2.25 -1.27
C SER A 281 12.44 1.43 -0.27
N LYS A 282 12.97 1.23 0.94
CA LYS A 282 12.26 0.54 2.03
C LYS A 282 11.26 1.48 2.69
N LEU A 283 10.05 1.02 2.97
CA LEU A 283 9.04 1.80 3.68
C LEU A 283 9.54 2.27 5.05
N SER A 284 10.35 1.46 5.74
CA SER A 284 10.95 1.80 7.03
C SER A 284 11.84 3.04 6.99
N SER A 285 12.40 3.45 5.83
CA SER A 285 13.18 4.68 5.73
C SER A 285 12.34 5.96 5.85
N TYR A 286 11.04 5.86 5.56
CA TYR A 286 10.06 6.94 5.71
C TYR A 286 9.43 6.97 7.09
N ILE A 287 9.76 6.02 7.96
CA ILE A 287 9.27 6.00 9.33
C ILE A 287 10.31 6.73 10.20
N PRO A 288 9.90 7.68 11.05
CA PRO A 288 10.84 8.37 11.93
C PRO A 288 11.43 7.41 12.98
N GLU A 289 12.67 7.69 13.38
CA GLU A 289 13.30 7.00 14.50
C GLU A 289 12.61 7.37 15.82
N PRO A 290 12.58 6.47 16.82
CA PRO A 290 13.20 5.13 16.84
C PRO A 290 12.34 4.01 16.19
N PHE A 291 11.28 4.36 15.46
CA PHE A 291 10.26 3.38 15.05
C PHE A 291 10.60 2.62 13.77
N SER A 292 11.48 3.17 12.94
CA SER A 292 11.98 2.53 11.72
C SER A 292 12.56 1.14 11.96
N GLU A 293 13.27 0.94 13.08
CA GLU A 293 13.97 -0.31 13.39
C GLU A 293 13.06 -1.53 13.55
N GLN A 294 11.90 -1.35 14.18
CA GLN A 294 10.97 -2.45 14.48
C GLN A 294 9.81 -2.54 13.48
N HIS A 295 9.73 -1.58 12.55
CA HIS A 295 8.63 -1.44 11.62
C HIS A 295 8.36 -2.72 10.81
N ASP A 296 9.40 -3.30 10.20
CA ASP A 296 9.22 -4.49 9.35
C ASP A 296 8.79 -5.72 10.17
N LYS A 297 9.24 -5.81 11.43
CA LYS A 297 8.79 -6.84 12.36
C LYS A 297 7.29 -6.68 12.66
N TYR A 298 6.81 -5.45 12.82
CA TYR A 298 5.39 -5.18 13.00
C TYR A 298 4.56 -5.51 11.75
N LEU A 299 5.04 -5.16 10.56
CA LEU A 299 4.36 -5.53 9.30
C LEU A 299 4.26 -7.05 9.13
N LYS A 300 5.35 -7.79 9.40
CA LYS A 300 5.34 -9.27 9.33
C LYS A 300 4.33 -9.87 10.31
N LYS A 301 4.32 -9.35 11.55
CA LYS A 301 3.37 -9.80 12.57
C LYS A 301 1.92 -9.48 12.19
N PHE A 302 1.69 -8.31 11.59
CA PHE A 302 0.38 -7.91 11.09
C PHE A 302 -0.08 -8.84 9.95
N LEU A 303 0.81 -9.15 9.00
CA LEU A 303 0.53 -10.08 7.91
C LEU A 303 0.17 -11.49 8.42
N SER A 304 0.94 -12.04 9.36
CA SER A 304 0.70 -13.39 9.88
C SER A 304 -0.61 -13.50 10.65
N ASN A 305 -0.90 -12.49 11.48
CA ASN A 305 -2.04 -12.44 12.39
C ASN A 305 -3.22 -11.60 11.86
N CYS A 306 -3.25 -11.30 10.56
CA CYS A 306 -4.25 -10.41 9.98
C CYS A 306 -5.66 -10.95 10.23
N THR A 307 -6.49 -10.20 10.96
CA THR A 307 -7.91 -10.47 11.13
C THR A 307 -8.79 -9.44 10.43
N ASN A 308 -8.21 -8.29 10.06
CA ASN A 308 -8.85 -7.24 9.28
C ASN A 308 -7.80 -6.73 8.27
N PRO A 309 -8.10 -6.75 6.97
CA PRO A 309 -7.17 -6.28 5.95
C PRO A 309 -6.97 -4.76 5.98
N ASP A 310 -7.91 -4.00 6.54
CA ASP A 310 -7.82 -2.54 6.63
C ASP A 310 -7.28 -2.09 7.99
N VAL A 311 -6.27 -1.22 7.94
CA VAL A 311 -5.73 -0.48 9.07
C VAL A 311 -5.80 0.99 8.74
N GLU A 312 -6.74 1.69 9.37
CA GLU A 312 -6.85 3.14 9.25
C GLU A 312 -6.35 3.79 10.54
N PRO A 313 -5.25 4.56 10.42
CA PRO A 313 -4.81 5.43 11.48
C PRO A 313 -5.97 6.15 12.17
N LYS A 314 -6.20 5.99 13.48
CA LYS A 314 -7.20 6.87 14.14
C LYS A 314 -6.74 8.35 14.14
N MET A 315 -5.47 8.61 13.92
CA MET A 315 -4.87 9.95 14.02
C MET A 315 -3.98 10.23 12.81
N SER A 316 -3.64 11.50 12.62
CA SER A 316 -2.63 11.90 11.62
C SER A 316 -1.28 11.40 12.07
N TYR A 317 -0.52 10.80 11.15
CA TYR A 317 0.81 10.29 11.42
C TYR A 317 1.84 11.14 10.66
N PHE A 318 3.10 10.94 11.03
CA PHE A 318 4.21 11.62 10.40
C PHE A 318 5.08 10.60 9.68
N LEU A 319 5.35 10.90 8.43
CA LEU A 319 6.39 10.24 7.66
C LEU A 319 7.62 11.15 7.62
N LYS A 320 8.77 10.58 7.27
CA LYS A 320 10.03 11.28 7.13
C LYS A 320 10.36 11.42 5.65
N ASN A 321 10.74 12.59 5.17
CA ASN A 321 11.24 12.74 3.80
C ASN A 321 12.72 12.32 3.66
N GLU A 322 13.27 12.36 2.45
CA GLU A 322 14.69 12.01 2.19
C GLU A 322 15.68 12.89 2.98
N ARG A 323 15.30 14.14 3.29
CA ARG A 323 16.11 15.08 4.09
C ARG A 323 16.06 14.83 5.59
N GLY A 324 15.20 13.92 6.05
CA GLY A 324 15.03 13.61 7.46
C GLY A 324 13.95 14.42 8.18
N TYR A 325 13.23 15.31 7.48
CA TYR A 325 12.16 16.12 8.07
C TYR A 325 10.84 15.37 8.14
N LEU A 326 10.04 15.68 9.16
CA LEU A 326 8.70 15.16 9.32
C LEU A 326 7.72 15.81 8.34
N VAL A 327 6.88 14.99 7.74
CA VAL A 327 5.78 15.35 6.85
C VAL A 327 4.49 14.84 7.49
N GLY A 328 3.55 15.74 7.78
CA GLY A 328 2.24 15.39 8.31
C GLY A 328 1.30 14.86 7.23
N CYS A 329 0.82 13.63 7.39
CA CYS A 329 -0.19 13.05 6.49
C CYS A 329 -1.16 12.11 7.23
N ASP A 330 -2.41 12.12 6.79
CA ASP A 330 -3.35 11.05 7.13
C ASP A 330 -3.03 9.87 6.20
N PHE A 331 -2.95 8.64 6.72
CA PHE A 331 -2.80 7.47 5.87
C PHE A 331 -3.76 6.35 6.22
N LYS A 332 -4.04 5.50 5.24
CA LYS A 332 -4.78 4.25 5.40
C LYS A 332 -3.97 3.13 4.74
N ILE A 333 -3.76 2.04 5.46
CA ILE A 333 -3.10 0.84 4.96
C ILE A 333 -4.17 -0.21 4.70
N THR A 334 -4.21 -0.74 3.48
CA THR A 334 -5.06 -1.87 3.11
C THR A 334 -4.16 -3.00 2.63
N LEU A 335 -4.29 -4.17 3.24
CA LEU A 335 -3.62 -5.38 2.78
C LEU A 335 -4.40 -5.95 1.60
N ILE A 336 -3.71 -6.21 0.49
CA ILE A 336 -4.32 -6.72 -0.73
C ILE A 336 -3.54 -7.94 -1.19
N SER A 337 -4.27 -8.99 -1.58
CA SER A 337 -3.68 -10.14 -2.28
C SER A 337 -4.19 -10.17 -3.71
N LEU A 338 -3.27 -10.14 -4.67
CA LEU A 338 -3.57 -10.24 -6.08
C LEU A 338 -2.70 -11.34 -6.70
N VAL A 339 -3.35 -12.30 -7.37
CA VAL A 339 -2.73 -13.52 -7.86
C VAL A 339 -2.08 -14.29 -6.68
N GLU A 340 -0.75 -14.25 -6.59
CA GLU A 340 0.08 -14.99 -5.63
C GLU A 340 0.99 -14.05 -4.83
N HIS A 341 0.72 -12.75 -4.88
CA HIS A 341 1.48 -11.76 -4.13
C HIS A 341 0.59 -10.95 -3.21
N ILE A 342 1.15 -10.57 -2.06
CA ILE A 342 0.51 -9.69 -1.09
C ILE A 342 1.21 -8.33 -1.14
N TYR A 343 0.40 -7.29 -1.08
CA TYR A 343 0.83 -5.90 -1.11
C TYR A 343 0.20 -5.12 0.03
N PHE A 344 0.96 -4.22 0.64
CA PHE A 344 0.41 -3.15 1.45
C PHE A 344 0.09 -1.98 0.52
N PHE A 345 -1.20 -1.69 0.35
CA PHE A 345 -1.67 -0.52 -0.36
C PHE A 345 -1.85 0.62 0.64
N ILE A 346 -1.01 1.64 0.54
CA ILE A 346 -0.99 2.77 1.48
C ILE A 346 -1.55 4.00 0.78
N SER A 347 -2.74 4.43 1.16
CA SER A 347 -3.28 5.73 0.74
C SER A 347 -2.75 6.82 1.66
N LEU A 348 -2.26 7.92 1.09
CA LEU A 348 -1.75 9.11 1.77
C LEU A 348 -2.65 10.30 1.44
N ASN A 349 -3.01 11.09 2.43
CA ASN A 349 -3.70 12.36 2.27
C ASN A 349 -2.86 13.45 2.96
N PRO A 350 -2.41 14.49 2.22
CA PRO A 350 -1.62 15.56 2.81
C PRO A 350 -2.42 16.28 3.91
N ASN A 351 -1.76 16.61 5.01
CA ASN A 351 -2.33 17.58 5.93
C ASN A 351 -2.17 18.99 5.34
N VAL A 352 -3.25 19.57 4.85
CA VAL A 352 -3.24 20.88 4.15
C VAL A 352 -3.00 22.05 5.13
N LYS A 353 -3.07 21.81 6.44
CA LYS A 353 -2.90 22.87 7.44
C LYS A 353 -1.42 23.23 7.62
N HIS A 354 -1.13 24.53 7.67
CA HIS A 354 0.19 25.07 7.99
C HIS A 354 0.49 24.85 9.49
N ARG A 355 0.99 23.66 9.81
CA ARG A 355 1.36 23.27 11.16
C ARG A 355 2.75 22.69 11.11
N GLU A 356 3.55 23.01 12.11
CA GLU A 356 4.87 22.43 12.28
C GLU A 356 4.87 21.48 13.48
N PHE A 357 5.73 20.47 13.42
CA PHE A 357 5.71 19.35 14.34
C PHE A 357 7.12 18.98 14.78
N ALA A 358 7.25 18.58 16.04
CA ALA A 358 8.45 17.90 16.54
C ALA A 358 8.05 16.63 17.30
N LEU A 359 8.65 15.50 16.91
CA LEU A 359 8.61 14.26 17.67
C LEU A 359 9.60 14.39 18.83
N VAL A 360 9.11 14.26 20.05
CA VAL A 360 9.91 14.37 21.27
C VAL A 360 9.82 13.10 22.11
N SER A 361 10.89 12.80 22.84
CA SER A 361 10.90 11.80 23.89
C SER A 361 10.00 12.23 25.07
N ASP A 362 9.73 11.30 25.98
CA ASP A 362 9.00 11.59 27.21
C ASP A 362 9.72 12.63 28.10
N TYR A 363 11.03 12.82 27.90
CA TYR A 363 11.86 13.82 28.58
C TYR A 363 12.00 15.14 27.81
N GLY A 364 11.33 15.30 26.66
CA GLY A 364 11.38 16.52 25.86
C GLY A 364 12.57 16.63 24.90
N GLN A 365 13.36 15.58 24.71
CA GLN A 365 14.42 15.53 23.69
C GLN A 365 13.81 15.38 22.30
N ILE A 366 14.19 16.23 21.35
CA ILE A 366 13.69 16.22 19.97
C ILE A 366 14.38 15.12 19.16
N TYR A 367 13.61 14.18 18.63
CA TYR A 367 14.10 13.14 17.70
C TYR A 367 14.04 13.59 16.25
N ALA A 368 12.91 14.16 15.84
CA ALA A 368 12.66 14.60 14.48
C ALA A 368 11.70 15.80 14.47
N TYR A 369 11.74 16.61 13.42
CA TYR A 369 10.91 17.80 13.30
C TYR A 369 10.62 18.11 11.82
N SER A 370 9.59 18.89 11.56
CA SER A 370 9.24 19.36 10.21
C SER A 370 10.16 20.49 9.74
N GLU A 371 10.22 20.72 8.43
CA GLU A 371 11.24 21.58 7.81
C GLU A 371 11.20 23.04 8.29
N LEU A 372 10.01 23.60 8.56
CA LEU A 372 9.88 25.01 8.97
C LEU A 372 9.84 25.18 10.50
N PHE A 373 9.84 24.09 11.26
CA PHE A 373 9.83 24.12 12.73
C PHE A 373 10.94 25.02 13.32
N PRO A 374 12.22 24.96 12.88
CA PRO A 374 13.26 25.84 13.43
C PRO A 374 13.02 27.34 13.14
N GLN A 375 12.43 27.65 11.99
CA GLN A 375 12.15 29.03 11.60
C GLN A 375 11.05 29.64 12.46
N ILE A 376 9.98 28.87 12.75
CA ILE A 376 8.87 29.32 13.59
C ILE A 376 9.32 29.62 15.02
N ILE A 377 10.22 28.80 15.57
CA ILE A 377 10.76 29.02 16.92
C ILE A 377 11.88 30.08 16.97
N GLY A 378 12.20 30.73 15.84
CA GLY A 378 13.23 31.76 15.76
C GLY A 378 14.66 31.24 15.90
N ASN A 379 14.89 29.95 15.64
CA ASN A 379 16.18 29.31 15.79
C ASN A 379 16.81 29.01 14.42
N ASN A 380 17.92 29.71 14.12
CA ASN A 380 18.65 29.56 12.85
C ASN A 380 19.65 28.40 12.87
N LYS A 381 19.67 27.54 13.90
CA LYS A 381 20.56 26.38 13.94
C LYS A 381 20.21 25.37 12.84
N ILE A 382 21.26 24.75 12.29
CA ILE A 382 21.18 23.76 11.20
C ILE A 382 20.48 22.47 11.65
N SER A 383 20.57 22.09 12.94
CA SER A 383 19.89 20.89 13.45
C SER A 383 19.40 21.06 14.89
N LEU A 384 18.16 20.64 15.13
CA LEU A 384 17.54 20.55 16.46
C LEU A 384 17.50 19.13 17.02
N ALA A 385 17.95 18.13 16.26
CA ALA A 385 17.94 16.75 16.71
C ALA A 385 18.80 16.59 17.97
N ASN A 386 18.32 15.77 18.91
CA ASN A 386 18.92 15.48 20.21
C ASN A 386 19.00 16.67 21.19
N GLN A 387 18.43 17.83 20.87
CA GLN A 387 18.31 18.93 21.82
C GLN A 387 17.00 18.81 22.61
N PHE A 388 16.97 19.39 23.81
CA PHE A 388 15.76 19.43 24.62
C PHE A 388 14.91 20.63 24.22
N ALA A 389 13.60 20.40 24.03
CA ALA A 389 12.66 21.41 23.56
C ALA A 389 12.47 22.57 24.56
N ASP A 390 12.59 22.32 25.87
CA ASP A 390 12.55 23.34 26.93
C ASP A 390 13.70 24.35 26.85
N LYS A 391 14.87 23.93 26.36
CA LYS A 391 16.03 24.81 26.14
C LYS A 391 15.91 25.65 24.87
N ILE A 392 15.13 25.18 23.91
CA ILE A 392 15.01 25.82 22.60
C ILE A 392 13.80 26.75 22.55
N ILE A 393 12.68 26.34 23.15
CA ILE A 393 11.41 27.06 23.07
C ILE A 393 11.18 27.80 24.40
N PRO A 394 11.25 29.15 24.41
CA PRO A 394 11.10 29.92 25.64
C PRO A 394 9.76 29.66 26.33
N GLY A 395 9.79 29.44 27.64
CA GLY A 395 8.60 29.25 28.46
C GLY A 395 7.94 27.87 28.36
N VAL A 396 8.60 26.91 27.70
CA VAL A 396 8.08 25.54 27.55
C VAL A 396 8.73 24.61 28.56
N GLU A 397 7.91 23.98 29.39
CA GLU A 397 8.30 22.85 30.24
C GLU A 397 7.59 21.58 29.74
N CYS A 398 8.23 20.83 28.84
CA CYS A 398 7.59 19.69 28.16
C CYS A 398 7.00 18.64 29.11
N LEU A 399 7.62 18.44 30.28
CA LEU A 399 7.15 17.54 31.33
C LEU A 399 5.89 18.06 32.02
N ALA A 400 5.78 19.36 32.24
CA ALA A 400 4.63 20.01 32.88
C ALA A 400 3.44 20.17 31.93
N MET A 401 3.68 20.21 30.63
CA MET A 401 2.61 20.29 29.63
C MET A 401 1.69 19.07 29.68
N LYS A 402 0.39 19.34 29.81
CA LYS A 402 -0.66 18.33 29.70
C LYS A 402 -1.05 18.09 28.24
N PRO A 403 -1.31 16.84 27.83
CA PRO A 403 -1.77 16.55 26.48
C PRO A 403 -3.05 17.30 26.12
N LEU A 404 -3.09 17.87 24.92
CA LEU A 404 -4.18 18.68 24.35
C LEU A 404 -4.51 20.00 25.05
N GLU A 405 -3.76 20.37 26.10
CA GLU A 405 -3.89 21.72 26.67
C GLU A 405 -2.98 22.67 25.88
N PRO A 406 -3.54 23.68 25.18
CA PRO A 406 -2.75 24.59 24.39
C PRO A 406 -1.97 25.56 25.29
N LEU A 407 -0.71 25.82 24.94
CA LEU A 407 0.13 26.83 25.55
C LEU A 407 0.37 27.94 24.52
N LEU A 408 -0.08 29.16 24.83
CA LEU A 408 0.19 30.33 23.99
C LEU A 408 1.57 30.91 24.35
N ILE A 409 2.44 31.01 23.37
CA ILE A 409 3.78 31.59 23.52
C ILE A 409 3.97 32.73 22.52
N SER A 410 4.85 33.68 22.84
CA SER A 410 5.23 34.75 21.92
C SER A 410 6.68 34.57 21.50
N ILE A 411 6.92 34.37 20.20
CA ILE A 411 8.26 34.26 19.60
C ILE A 411 8.35 35.32 18.51
N ASN A 412 9.37 36.19 18.57
CA ASN A 412 9.58 37.26 17.59
C ASN A 412 8.32 38.10 17.34
N SER A 413 7.59 38.45 18.40
CA SER A 413 6.33 39.21 18.35
C SER A 413 5.17 38.52 17.62
N LYS A 414 5.29 37.23 17.29
CA LYS A 414 4.18 36.41 16.79
C LYS A 414 3.63 35.54 17.92
N GLU A 415 2.31 35.49 18.03
CA GLU A 415 1.63 34.51 18.88
C GLU A 415 1.66 33.14 18.21
N ILE A 416 2.14 32.14 18.93
CA ILE A 416 2.19 30.76 18.47
C ILE A 416 1.49 29.89 19.52
N LEU A 417 0.62 29.01 19.05
CA LEU A 417 -0.03 28.03 19.90
C LEU A 417 0.78 26.73 19.86
N LEU A 418 1.29 26.32 21.01
CA LEU A 418 2.00 25.06 21.19
C LEU A 418 1.07 24.04 21.86
N VAL A 419 0.88 22.89 21.21
CA VAL A 419 0.04 21.81 21.73
C VAL A 419 0.87 20.53 21.85
N LYS A 420 0.83 19.91 23.03
CA LYS A 420 1.40 18.57 23.24
C LYS A 420 0.36 17.52 22.87
N ILE A 421 0.70 16.63 21.96
CA ILE A 421 -0.13 15.50 21.57
C ILE A 421 0.59 14.22 21.97
N THR A 422 -0.10 13.32 22.68
CA THR A 422 0.47 12.02 23.05
C THR A 422 -0.35 10.89 22.46
N HIS A 423 0.30 10.02 21.71
CA HIS A 423 -0.30 8.81 21.14
C HIS A 423 0.24 7.57 21.81
N ILE A 424 -0.56 6.51 21.82
CA ILE A 424 -0.13 5.20 22.31
C ILE A 424 -0.37 4.21 21.17
N VAL A 425 0.70 3.62 20.67
CA VAL A 425 0.64 2.54 19.68
C VAL A 425 1.23 1.30 20.34
N LEU A 426 0.39 0.28 20.47
CA LEU A 426 0.69 -0.96 21.21
C LEU A 426 1.05 -0.68 22.67
N LYS A 427 2.35 -0.64 23.00
CA LYS A 427 2.89 -0.41 24.34
C LYS A 427 3.80 0.81 24.43
N SER A 428 3.95 1.55 23.34
CA SER A 428 4.85 2.71 23.26
C SER A 428 4.02 3.99 23.22
N SER A 429 4.44 5.00 23.98
CA SER A 429 3.93 6.36 23.89
C SER A 429 4.75 7.18 22.91
N PHE A 430 4.08 8.10 22.21
CA PHE A 430 4.66 9.00 21.23
C PHE A 430 4.23 10.40 21.64
N THR A 431 5.16 11.32 21.80
CA THR A 431 4.82 12.70 22.11
C THR A 431 5.21 13.59 20.93
N PHE A 432 4.25 14.35 20.44
CA PHE A 432 4.45 15.37 19.42
C PHE A 432 4.20 16.75 20.03
N LEU A 433 5.06 17.69 19.69
CA LEU A 433 4.83 19.11 19.88
C LEU A 433 4.33 19.68 18.57
N VAL A 434 3.14 20.26 18.58
CA VAL A 434 2.51 20.89 17.41
C VAL A 434 2.54 22.40 17.59
N LEU A 435 3.16 23.09 16.64
CA LEU A 435 3.19 24.55 16.55
C LEU A 435 2.18 25.01 15.51
N ILE A 436 1.35 25.96 15.90
CA ILE A 436 0.33 26.57 15.06
C ILE A 436 0.56 28.08 15.12
N ASP A 437 0.86 28.68 13.98
CA ASP A 437 1.02 30.14 13.81
C ASP A 437 -0.13 30.77 13.01
N ASP A 438 -1.07 29.98 12.49
CA ASP A 438 -2.26 30.46 11.81
C ASP A 438 -3.29 31.03 12.81
N TYR A 439 -3.52 32.34 12.74
CA TYR A 439 -4.44 33.06 13.63
C TYR A 439 -5.85 32.47 13.63
N SER A 440 -6.38 32.06 12.46
CA SER A 440 -7.74 31.53 12.37
C SER A 440 -7.88 30.20 13.12
N GLU A 441 -6.84 29.38 13.08
CA GLU A 441 -6.77 28.12 13.80
C GLU A 441 -6.55 28.34 15.30
N ILE A 442 -5.71 29.29 15.69
CA ILE A 442 -5.52 29.67 17.10
C ILE A 442 -6.86 30.10 17.73
N GLU A 443 -7.63 30.94 17.03
CA GLU A 443 -8.96 31.35 17.48
C GLU A 443 -9.96 30.17 17.52
N ALA A 444 -9.89 29.24 16.57
CA ALA A 444 -10.70 28.02 16.61
C ALA A 444 -10.37 27.12 17.81
N TRP A 445 -9.09 27.02 18.20
CA TRP A 445 -8.67 26.33 19.42
C TRP A 445 -9.20 27.01 20.68
N LYS A 446 -9.11 28.35 20.77
CA LYS A 446 -9.68 29.13 21.89
C LYS A 446 -11.18 28.90 22.04
N ARG A 447 -11.92 28.73 20.94
CA ARG A 447 -13.36 28.41 20.94
C ARG A 447 -13.68 26.93 21.19
N GLY A 448 -12.68 26.04 21.26
CA GLY A 448 -12.90 24.59 21.36
C GLY A 448 -13.48 23.96 20.08
N GLU A 449 -13.31 24.63 18.94
CA GLU A 449 -13.85 24.20 17.66
C GLU A 449 -12.92 23.26 16.88
N ASP A 450 -11.64 23.14 17.27
CA ASP A 450 -10.64 22.43 16.47
C ASP A 450 -10.92 20.92 16.32
N THR A 451 -10.61 20.45 15.12
CA THR A 451 -10.84 19.08 14.69
C THR A 451 -9.96 18.05 15.39
N ILE A 452 -8.74 18.38 15.84
CA ILE A 452 -7.90 17.45 16.60
C ILE A 452 -8.57 17.14 17.92
N GLN A 453 -8.90 18.17 18.70
CA GLN A 453 -9.53 17.99 20.01
C GLN A 453 -10.85 17.22 19.91
N LYS A 454 -11.68 17.56 18.91
CA LYS A 454 -12.92 16.81 18.63
C LYS A 454 -12.68 15.35 18.25
N ARG A 455 -11.67 15.06 17.40
CA ARG A 455 -11.30 13.69 17.01
C ARG A 455 -10.78 12.91 18.21
N GLU A 456 -9.84 13.46 18.96
CA GLU A 456 -9.27 12.82 20.15
C GLU A 456 -10.33 12.53 21.22
N ASN A 457 -11.22 13.49 21.49
CA ASN A 457 -12.31 13.30 22.44
C ASN A 457 -13.29 12.23 21.95
N LYS A 458 -13.62 12.23 20.66
CA LYS A 458 -14.41 11.15 20.05
C LYS A 458 -13.72 9.79 20.24
N TYR A 459 -12.40 9.71 20.08
CA TYR A 459 -11.66 8.47 20.29
C TYR A 459 -11.59 8.01 21.74
N LYS A 460 -11.38 8.92 22.70
CA LYS A 460 -11.45 8.59 24.13
C LYS A 460 -12.82 8.02 24.46
N ASN A 461 -13.88 8.62 23.93
CA ASN A 461 -15.25 8.14 24.10
C ASN A 461 -15.48 6.79 23.42
N GLU A 462 -15.00 6.58 22.19
CA GLU A 462 -15.14 5.29 21.47
C GLU A 462 -14.33 4.16 22.11
N ASN A 463 -13.15 4.42 22.66
CA ASN A 463 -12.36 3.42 23.39
C ASN A 463 -13.03 3.05 24.73
N ASN A 464 -13.71 4.01 25.37
CA ASN A 464 -14.53 3.72 26.55
C ASN A 464 -15.79 2.93 26.16
N LEU A 465 -16.42 3.24 25.03
CA LEU A 465 -17.62 2.56 24.51
C LEU A 465 -17.33 1.19 23.89
N THR A 466 -16.14 0.94 23.34
CA THR A 466 -15.79 -0.38 22.77
C THR A 466 -15.56 -1.46 23.82
N ASN A 467 -15.43 -1.07 25.10
CA ASN A 467 -15.58 -2.00 26.22
C ASN A 467 -17.04 -2.42 26.46
N ASP A 468 -18.04 -1.63 26.00
CA ASP A 468 -19.47 -1.87 26.25
C ASP A 468 -20.26 -2.32 25.00
N VAL A 469 -19.81 -2.02 23.77
CA VAL A 469 -20.65 -2.08 22.54
C VAL A 469 -20.26 -3.20 21.56
N LYS A 470 -19.49 -4.21 21.97
CA LYS A 470 -19.19 -5.41 21.14
C LYS A 470 -20.41 -6.30 20.78
N LYS A 471 -21.65 -5.79 20.86
CA LYS A 471 -22.87 -6.61 20.81
C LYS A 471 -23.74 -6.53 19.57
N ASN A 472 -23.65 -5.58 18.65
CA ASN A 472 -24.57 -5.58 17.49
C ASN A 472 -24.08 -4.75 16.30
N LYS A 473 -23.79 -5.39 15.17
CA LYS A 473 -24.04 -4.87 13.81
C LYS A 473 -23.89 -5.95 12.75
N SER A 474 -24.98 -6.26 12.06
CA SER A 474 -25.05 -7.11 10.88
C SER A 474 -25.04 -6.26 9.60
N LEU A 475 -24.38 -6.74 8.54
CA LEU A 475 -24.25 -6.09 7.23
C LEU A 475 -25.35 -6.53 6.24
N SER A 476 -25.82 -5.60 5.40
CA SER A 476 -26.72 -5.83 4.26
C SER A 476 -25.94 -5.97 2.94
N ARG A 477 -26.47 -6.78 2.00
CA ARG A 477 -25.87 -7.09 0.69
C ARG A 477 -26.64 -6.43 -0.47
N SER A 478 -25.95 -6.06 -1.55
CA SER A 478 -26.50 -5.56 -2.83
C SER A 478 -26.22 -6.53 -4.02
N PRO A 479 -26.86 -6.37 -5.20
CA PRO A 479 -26.88 -7.39 -6.26
C PRO A 479 -25.70 -7.35 -7.24
N LYS A 480 -25.53 -8.48 -7.94
CA LYS A 480 -24.38 -8.88 -8.78
C LYS A 480 -24.53 -8.49 -10.26
N ASN A 481 -23.42 -8.16 -10.93
CA ASN A 481 -23.27 -8.18 -12.38
C ASN A 481 -22.01 -8.98 -12.74
N HIS A 482 -22.10 -9.90 -13.70
CA HIS A 482 -21.02 -10.79 -14.13
C HIS A 482 -20.54 -10.46 -15.55
N HIS A 483 -19.24 -10.23 -15.74
CA HIS A 483 -18.49 -10.54 -16.97
C HIS A 483 -16.96 -10.40 -16.74
N ARG A 484 -16.19 -11.35 -17.31
CA ARG A 484 -14.73 -11.39 -17.61
C ARG A 484 -13.90 -12.38 -16.75
N LEU A 485 -13.39 -13.44 -17.38
CA LEU A 485 -12.48 -14.44 -16.81
C LEU A 485 -11.18 -14.67 -17.62
N SER A 486 -11.01 -14.10 -18.82
CA SER A 486 -9.87 -14.45 -19.70
C SER A 486 -8.62 -13.56 -19.57
N ALA A 487 -8.66 -12.46 -18.81
CA ALA A 487 -7.53 -11.51 -18.74
C ALA A 487 -6.44 -11.88 -17.71
N PHE A 488 -6.72 -12.83 -16.80
CA PHE A 488 -5.98 -13.00 -15.54
C PHE A 488 -4.62 -13.69 -15.64
N TYR A 489 -4.48 -14.70 -16.49
CA TYR A 489 -3.23 -15.46 -16.59
C TYR A 489 -2.07 -14.62 -17.16
N SER A 490 -2.34 -13.60 -17.98
CA SER A 490 -1.29 -12.72 -18.50
C SER A 490 -0.70 -11.77 -17.43
N VAL A 491 -1.46 -11.43 -16.38
CA VAL A 491 -1.08 -10.40 -15.39
C VAL A 491 -0.12 -10.92 -14.33
N ALA A 492 -0.21 -12.22 -14.02
CA ALA A 492 0.68 -12.92 -13.09
C ALA A 492 2.14 -12.94 -13.60
N GLU A 493 2.32 -13.27 -14.88
CA GLU A 493 3.64 -13.25 -15.54
C GLU A 493 4.23 -11.83 -15.59
N ILE A 494 3.39 -10.81 -15.72
CA ILE A 494 3.80 -9.39 -15.77
C ILE A 494 4.34 -8.90 -14.42
N GLY A 495 3.67 -9.21 -13.30
CA GLY A 495 4.14 -8.82 -11.96
C GLY A 495 5.54 -9.38 -11.66
N TYR A 496 5.74 -10.65 -12.00
CA TYR A 496 7.03 -11.34 -11.88
C TYR A 496 8.12 -10.75 -12.80
N THR A 497 7.76 -10.34 -14.02
CA THR A 497 8.69 -9.71 -14.96
C THR A 497 9.12 -8.32 -14.49
N ILE A 498 8.20 -7.52 -13.93
CA ILE A 498 8.51 -6.19 -13.36
C ILE A 498 9.45 -6.31 -12.15
N GLU A 499 9.24 -7.28 -11.25
CA GLU A 499 10.13 -7.49 -10.09
C GLU A 499 11.53 -7.97 -10.54
N ASN A 500 11.62 -8.89 -11.51
CA ASN A 500 12.90 -9.42 -11.97
C ASN A 500 13.73 -8.45 -12.83
N GLU A 501 13.09 -7.63 -13.68
CA GLU A 501 13.83 -6.64 -14.49
C GLU A 501 14.39 -5.50 -13.65
N LYS A 502 13.66 -5.06 -12.61
CA LYS A 502 14.17 -4.05 -11.67
C LYS A 502 15.34 -4.56 -10.84
N ASN A 503 15.36 -5.85 -10.49
CA ASN A 503 16.52 -6.48 -9.85
C ASN A 503 17.76 -6.46 -10.76
N LYS A 504 17.58 -6.71 -12.06
CA LYS A 504 18.69 -6.63 -13.05
C LYS A 504 19.21 -5.21 -13.25
N GLU A 505 18.34 -4.20 -13.24
CA GLU A 505 18.77 -2.79 -13.32
C GLU A 505 19.51 -2.35 -12.05
N GLN A 506 19.07 -2.77 -10.86
CA GLN A 506 19.76 -2.47 -9.59
C GLN A 506 21.11 -3.18 -9.44
N GLU A 507 21.28 -4.37 -10.02
CA GLU A 507 22.58 -5.05 -10.10
C GLU A 507 23.54 -4.37 -11.07
N ASN A 508 23.04 -3.87 -12.21
CA ASN A 508 23.85 -3.17 -13.20
C ASN A 508 24.35 -1.80 -12.70
N ILE A 509 23.61 -1.12 -11.81
CA ILE A 509 24.04 0.15 -11.18
C ILE A 509 25.14 -0.06 -10.12
N LYS A 510 25.39 -1.30 -9.67
CA LYS A 510 26.42 -1.63 -8.66
C LYS A 510 27.77 -2.08 -9.23
N THR A 511 27.98 -2.03 -10.55
CA THR A 511 29.33 -2.23 -11.12
C THR A 511 30.05 -0.89 -11.32
N PRO A 512 31.13 -0.59 -10.58
CA PRO A 512 31.86 0.64 -10.80
C PRO A 512 32.73 0.51 -12.05
N PHE A 513 32.53 1.43 -12.99
CA PHE A 513 33.51 1.80 -14.01
C PHE A 513 34.87 2.05 -13.32
N THR A 514 35.78 1.07 -13.41
CA THR A 514 37.21 1.23 -13.07
C THR A 514 38.02 0.43 -14.07
N ALA A 515 38.26 1.02 -15.25
CA ALA A 515 39.34 0.62 -16.15
C ALA A 515 39.49 1.65 -17.28
N ALA A 516 40.17 2.78 -17.03
CA ALA A 516 40.77 3.58 -18.11
C ALA A 516 41.77 4.65 -17.62
N GLU A 517 42.69 4.35 -16.69
CA GLU A 517 43.88 5.21 -16.50
C GLU A 517 45.09 4.35 -16.11
N SER A 518 45.90 3.95 -17.11
CA SER A 518 47.33 3.64 -16.94
C SER A 518 47.98 3.33 -18.30
N THR A 519 48.29 4.38 -19.06
CA THR A 519 49.27 4.24 -20.16
C THR A 519 49.90 5.59 -20.49
N LEU A 520 50.73 6.14 -19.59
CA LEU A 520 51.63 7.24 -19.91
C LEU A 520 52.82 7.22 -18.94
N ALA A 521 53.80 6.36 -19.22
CA ALA A 521 55.17 6.49 -18.72
C ALA A 521 56.06 5.54 -19.51
N TYR A 522 56.67 6.00 -20.61
CA TYR A 522 57.99 5.59 -21.08
C TYR A 522 58.33 6.39 -22.35
N ASN A 523 59.20 7.39 -22.21
CA ASN A 523 60.21 7.81 -23.20
C ASN A 523 60.77 9.18 -22.82
N ALA A 524 61.82 9.17 -22.02
CA ALA A 524 62.81 10.24 -21.97
C ALA A 524 64.16 9.62 -21.58
N GLY A 525 65.15 9.78 -22.47
CA GLY A 525 66.56 9.55 -22.15
C GLY A 525 67.21 8.43 -22.95
N LEU A 526 67.84 8.80 -24.07
CA LEU A 526 69.26 8.52 -24.33
C LEU A 526 69.67 9.27 -25.60
N GLY A 527 70.36 10.39 -25.38
CA GLY A 527 71.33 10.94 -26.31
C GLY A 527 72.72 10.63 -25.75
N ASN A 528 73.63 10.28 -26.66
CA ASN A 528 74.98 9.73 -26.54
C ASN A 528 75.10 8.22 -26.31
#